data_AF-A0A3E0QQG4-F1
#
_entry.id   AF-A0A3E0QQG4-F1
#
_cell.length_a   1.000
_cell.length_b   1.000
_cell.length_c   1.000
_cell.angle_alpha   90.00
_cell.angle_beta   90.00
_cell.angle_gamma   90.00
#
_symmetry.space_group_name_H-M   'P 1'
#
loop_
_entity.id
_entity.type
_entity.pdbx_description
1 polymer ?
#
loop_
_entity_poly.entity_id
_entity_poly.type
_entity_poly.pdbx_seq_one_letter_code
_entity_poly.pdbx_strand_id
1 'polypeptide(L)'
;VDGGQYNDACAVFWATGACLAVNMEAFERAGKLDPMLFAHMEEIDLCWRMQRAGYEVWVEPKSEVYHLGGATLNADSPRKTYLNFRNNLIILVKNLPQLRAMGVVFARLILDGVAGVKFVLEGKPKHTLAILRAHFAFYGRFTKIQRTRMSYKGLPLLPLKKLKGTYSGSMVWQFYVRGHKQFSAFFK
;
A
#
# COMPACT_ATOMS: atom_id res chain seq x y z
N VAL A 1 0.75 -5.17 22.30
CA VAL A 1 1.66 -4.49 23.24
C VAL A 1 3.06 -4.68 22.71
N ASP A 2 3.85 -3.61 22.71
CA ASP A 2 5.29 -3.72 22.43
C ASP A 2 6.00 -4.15 23.71
N GLY A 3 6.66 -5.29 23.68
CA GLY A 3 7.50 -5.84 24.73
C GLY A 3 8.97 -5.85 24.34
N GLY A 4 9.37 -5.03 23.36
CA GLY A 4 10.73 -4.95 22.82
C GLY A 4 10.96 -5.72 21.53
N GLN A 5 9.92 -6.34 20.94
CA GLN A 5 10.06 -7.13 19.72
C GLN A 5 10.36 -6.31 18.46
N TYR A 6 10.37 -4.97 18.56
CA TYR A 6 10.64 -4.06 17.45
C TYR A 6 11.87 -3.16 17.71
N ASN A 7 12.70 -3.49 18.71
CA ASN A 7 13.86 -2.68 19.10
C ASN A 7 15.09 -2.88 18.20
N ASP A 8 15.10 -3.94 17.39
CA ASP A 8 16.21 -4.25 16.49
C ASP A 8 15.95 -3.75 15.07
N ALA A 9 17.01 -3.24 14.44
CA ALA A 9 16.97 -2.88 13.03
C ALA A 9 16.67 -4.12 12.19
N CYS A 10 15.66 -4.02 11.32
CA CYS A 10 15.27 -5.13 10.47
C CYS A 10 14.74 -4.66 9.12
N ALA A 11 14.83 -5.55 8.13
CA ALA A 11 14.24 -5.33 6.82
C ALA A 11 12.71 -5.43 6.88
N VAL A 12 12.03 -4.43 6.32
CA VAL A 12 10.56 -4.32 6.28
C VAL A 12 10.06 -4.20 4.84
N PHE A 13 8.75 -4.35 4.61
CA PHE A 13 8.21 -4.17 3.26
C PHE A 13 8.24 -2.69 2.81
N TRP A 14 7.83 -1.81 3.71
CA TRP A 14 7.75 -0.38 3.50
C TRP A 14 7.92 0.34 4.84
N ALA A 15 8.32 1.60 4.78
CA ALA A 15 8.42 2.49 5.94
C ALA A 15 7.54 3.73 5.71
N THR A 16 7.07 4.34 6.80
CA THR A 16 6.18 5.50 6.73
C THR A 16 6.87 6.71 6.10
N GLY A 17 6.15 7.45 5.26
CA GLY A 17 6.64 8.71 4.69
C GLY A 17 6.84 9.82 5.74
N ALA A 18 6.35 9.64 6.97
CA ALA A 18 6.54 10.61 8.06
C ALA A 18 8.02 10.79 8.45
N CYS A 19 8.82 9.72 8.33
CA CYS A 19 10.27 9.76 8.49
C CYS A 19 10.88 8.69 7.58
N LEU A 20 11.34 9.12 6.41
CA LEU A 20 11.93 8.25 5.41
C LEU A 20 13.17 8.92 4.81
N ALA A 21 14.33 8.30 5.01
CA ALA A 21 15.57 8.66 4.31
C ALA A 21 15.78 7.68 3.16
N VAL A 22 16.13 8.20 1.98
CA VAL A 22 16.31 7.39 0.76
C VAL A 22 17.61 7.81 0.08
N ASN A 23 18.40 6.84 -0.36
CA ASN A 23 19.53 7.11 -1.23
C ASN A 23 19.05 7.78 -2.53
N MET A 24 19.66 8.91 -2.91
CA MET A 24 19.21 9.71 -4.05
C MET A 24 19.28 8.92 -5.36
N GLU A 25 20.37 8.20 -5.62
CA GLU A 25 20.51 7.38 -6.83
C GLU A 25 19.40 6.32 -6.90
N ALA A 26 19.15 5.60 -5.80
CA ALA A 26 18.10 4.60 -5.71
C ALA A 26 16.70 5.23 -5.91
N PHE A 27 16.46 6.42 -5.35
CA PHE A 27 15.21 7.17 -5.52
C PHE A 27 14.96 7.55 -6.98
N GLU A 28 15.98 8.07 -7.67
CA GLU A 28 15.89 8.42 -9.10
C GLU A 28 15.68 7.18 -9.96
N ARG A 29 16.48 6.13 -9.73
CA ARG A 29 16.40 4.86 -10.48
C ARG A 29 15.07 4.14 -10.28
N ALA A 30 14.47 4.23 -9.09
CA ALA A 30 13.16 3.67 -8.82
C ALA A 30 12.03 4.46 -9.50
N GLY A 31 12.27 5.69 -9.97
CA GLY A 31 11.27 6.55 -10.62
C GLY A 31 10.58 7.54 -9.67
N LYS A 32 11.23 7.90 -8.55
CA LYS A 32 10.77 8.90 -7.56
C LYS A 32 9.39 8.56 -6.98
N LEU A 33 8.70 9.53 -6.37
CA LEU A 33 7.29 9.40 -5.97
C LEU A 33 6.38 9.58 -7.20
N ASP A 34 5.29 8.80 -7.28
CA ASP A 34 4.35 8.91 -8.39
C ASP A 34 3.34 10.06 -8.15
N PRO A 35 3.39 11.14 -8.93
CA PRO A 35 2.49 12.28 -8.74
C PRO A 35 1.01 11.94 -9.00
N MET A 36 0.70 10.82 -9.65
CA MET A 36 -0.68 10.35 -9.83
C MET A 36 -1.37 10.02 -8.50
N LEU A 37 -0.59 9.63 -7.49
CA LEU A 37 -1.13 9.26 -6.17
C LEU A 37 -1.52 10.50 -5.35
N PHE A 38 -0.82 11.63 -5.55
CA PHE A 38 -0.96 12.89 -4.82
C PHE A 38 -0.67 12.78 -3.32
N ALA A 39 -1.42 11.96 -2.58
CA ALA A 39 -1.23 11.66 -1.16
C ALA A 39 -1.80 10.28 -0.81
N HIS A 40 -1.21 9.65 0.21
CA HIS A 40 -1.40 8.26 0.62
C HIS A 40 -0.89 7.22 -0.40
N MET A 41 -0.06 6.30 0.11
CA MET A 41 0.49 5.15 -0.61
C MET A 41 1.66 5.48 -1.55
N GLU A 42 2.07 6.74 -1.69
CA GLU A 42 3.25 7.14 -2.46
C GLU A 42 4.54 6.50 -1.96
N GLU A 43 4.71 6.45 -0.64
CA GLU A 43 5.84 5.81 0.03
C GLU A 43 5.78 4.29 -0.12
N ILE A 44 4.58 3.70 -0.05
CA ILE A 44 4.38 2.25 -0.20
C ILE A 44 4.72 1.82 -1.62
N ASP A 45 4.25 2.57 -2.61
CA ASP A 45 4.60 2.35 -4.02
C ASP A 45 6.10 2.47 -4.23
N LEU A 46 6.74 3.52 -3.68
CA LEU A 46 8.20 3.70 -3.78
C LEU A 46 8.95 2.51 -3.17
N CYS A 47 8.67 2.13 -1.92
CA CYS A 47 9.31 1.01 -1.25
C CYS A 47 9.13 -0.30 -2.02
N TRP A 48 7.92 -0.56 -2.55
CA TRP A 48 7.66 -1.74 -3.36
C TRP A 48 8.53 -1.74 -4.63
N ARG A 49 8.59 -0.62 -5.35
CA ARG A 49 9.42 -0.48 -6.55
C ARG A 49 10.91 -0.64 -6.24
N MET A 50 11.39 -0.03 -5.16
CA MET A 50 12.77 -0.14 -4.70
C MET A 50 13.13 -1.60 -4.37
N GLN A 51 12.28 -2.33 -3.64
CA GLN A 51 12.53 -3.74 -3.38
C GLN A 51 12.51 -4.60 -4.65
N ARG A 52 11.58 -4.31 -5.57
CA ARG A 52 11.57 -5.01 -6.86
C ARG A 52 12.87 -4.78 -7.62
N ALA A 53 13.44 -3.58 -7.52
CA ALA A 53 14.73 -3.19 -8.10
C ALA A 53 15.96 -3.74 -7.35
N GLY A 54 15.78 -4.50 -6.26
CA GLY A 54 16.88 -5.13 -5.50
C GLY A 54 17.44 -4.29 -4.35
N TYR A 55 16.84 -3.13 -4.05
CA TYR A 55 17.17 -2.36 -2.84
C TYR A 55 16.44 -2.93 -1.62
N GLU A 56 16.95 -2.63 -0.43
CA GLU A 56 16.30 -3.01 0.82
C GLU A 56 15.63 -1.81 1.48
N VAL A 57 14.60 -2.09 2.27
CA VAL A 57 13.94 -1.10 3.12
C VAL A 57 14.09 -1.58 4.55
N TRP A 58 14.61 -0.72 5.42
CA TRP A 58 14.92 -1.04 6.81
C TRP A 58 14.21 -0.06 7.74
N VAL A 59 13.90 -0.54 8.95
CA VAL A 59 13.56 0.30 10.09
C VAL A 59 14.79 0.43 10.99
N GLU A 60 15.03 1.62 11.52
CA GLU A 60 16.07 1.90 12.53
C GLU A 60 15.39 2.38 13.81
N PRO A 61 15.13 1.49 14.78
CA PRO A 61 14.40 1.84 16.00
C PRO A 61 15.09 2.89 16.86
N LYS A 62 16.42 3.07 16.75
CA LYS A 62 17.15 4.13 17.48
C LYS A 62 16.90 5.53 16.92
N SER A 63 16.30 5.64 15.73
CA SER A 63 15.97 6.92 15.09
C SER A 63 14.49 7.25 15.31
N GLU A 64 14.17 7.85 16.46
CA GLU A 64 12.78 8.15 16.84
C GLU A 64 12.32 9.52 16.36
N VAL A 65 11.13 9.58 15.74
CA VAL A 65 10.48 10.82 15.31
C VAL A 65 9.01 10.82 15.75
N TYR A 66 8.59 11.88 16.41
CA TYR A 66 7.19 12.09 16.80
C TYR A 66 6.41 12.76 15.66
N HIS A 67 5.40 12.07 15.14
CA HIS A 67 4.57 12.55 14.04
C HIS A 67 3.11 12.71 14.49
N LEU A 68 2.58 13.93 14.37
CA LEU A 68 1.16 14.20 14.63
C LEU A 68 0.30 13.68 13.46
N GLY A 69 -0.23 12.47 13.62
CA GLY A 69 -1.06 11.82 12.61
C GLY A 69 -2.36 12.57 12.31
N GLY A 70 -2.70 12.68 11.02
CA GLY A 70 -4.01 13.19 10.59
C GLY A 70 -4.14 14.71 10.47
N ALA A 71 -3.06 15.48 10.64
CA ALA A 71 -3.09 16.94 10.54
C ALA A 71 -3.57 17.46 9.16
N THR A 72 -3.18 16.81 8.06
CA THR A 72 -3.56 17.24 6.69
C THR A 72 -4.94 16.75 6.27
N LEU A 73 -5.35 15.56 6.70
CA LEU A 73 -6.62 14.93 6.33
C LEU A 73 -7.18 14.16 7.52
N ASN A 74 -8.30 14.65 8.04
CA ASN A 74 -9.06 14.01 9.11
C ASN A 74 -9.34 12.54 8.77
N ALA A 75 -9.27 11.68 9.80
CA ALA A 75 -9.43 10.24 9.66
C ALA A 75 -10.77 9.86 8.99
N ASP A 76 -11.84 10.61 9.28
CA ASP A 76 -13.19 10.39 8.75
C ASP A 76 -13.47 11.15 7.45
N SER A 77 -12.44 11.61 6.72
CA SER A 77 -12.62 12.35 5.48
C SER A 77 -13.03 11.42 4.32
N PRO A 78 -14.14 11.70 3.59
CA PRO A 78 -14.45 11.01 2.35
C PRO A 78 -13.36 11.20 1.28
N ARG A 79 -12.62 12.31 1.30
CA ARG A 79 -11.47 12.53 0.39
C ARG A 79 -10.34 11.54 0.69
N LYS A 80 -10.05 11.30 1.96
CA LYS A 80 -9.08 10.29 2.39
C LYS A 80 -9.53 8.89 1.98
N THR A 81 -10.82 8.59 2.09
CA THR A 81 -11.39 7.32 1.60
C THR A 81 -11.19 7.18 0.10
N TYR A 82 -11.58 8.18 -0.68
CA TYR A 82 -11.38 8.19 -2.12
C TYR A 82 -9.90 7.96 -2.52
N LEU A 83 -8.97 8.69 -1.90
CA LEU A 83 -7.54 8.56 -2.20
C LEU A 83 -7.03 7.16 -1.85
N ASN A 84 -7.35 6.62 -0.66
CA ASN A 84 -6.89 5.29 -0.25
C ASN A 84 -7.38 4.18 -1.18
N PHE A 85 -8.68 4.15 -1.51
CA PHE A 85 -9.24 3.11 -2.38
C PHE A 85 -8.66 3.22 -3.80
N ARG A 86 -8.60 4.43 -4.37
CA ARG A 86 -8.06 4.65 -5.72
C ARG A 86 -6.58 4.28 -5.78
N ASN A 87 -5.78 4.79 -4.84
CA ASN A 87 -4.33 4.60 -4.84
C ASN A 87 -3.96 3.15 -4.57
N ASN A 88 -4.72 2.44 -3.71
CA ASN A 88 -4.50 1.01 -3.49
C ASN A 88 -4.66 0.19 -4.79
N LEU A 89 -5.73 0.43 -5.56
CA LEU A 89 -5.92 -0.22 -6.87
C LEU A 89 -4.79 0.11 -7.85
N ILE A 90 -4.36 1.38 -7.89
CA ILE A 90 -3.24 1.83 -8.73
C ILE A 90 -1.96 1.06 -8.40
N ILE A 91 -1.51 1.05 -7.13
CA ILE A 91 -0.24 0.43 -6.76
C ILE A 91 -0.25 -1.09 -6.95
N LEU A 92 -1.41 -1.74 -6.77
CA LEU A 92 -1.59 -3.16 -7.06
C LEU A 92 -1.38 -3.45 -8.54
N VAL A 93 -2.01 -2.66 -9.42
CA VAL A 93 -1.82 -2.79 -10.87
C VAL A 93 -0.44 -2.36 -11.33
N LYS A 94 0.26 -1.46 -10.64
CA LYS A 94 1.64 -1.12 -10.99
C LYS A 94 2.63 -2.24 -10.62
N ASN A 95 2.42 -2.90 -9.49
CA ASN A 95 3.48 -3.73 -8.88
C ASN A 95 3.26 -5.24 -8.94
N LEU A 96 2.03 -5.73 -9.08
CA LEU A 96 1.75 -7.17 -9.21
C LEU A 96 1.86 -7.64 -10.66
N PRO A 97 2.21 -8.90 -10.95
CA PRO A 97 2.07 -9.49 -12.29
C PRO A 97 0.67 -9.25 -12.89
N GLN A 98 0.57 -8.96 -14.18
CA GLN A 98 -0.65 -8.41 -14.79
C GLN A 98 -1.90 -9.27 -14.52
N LEU A 99 -1.83 -10.58 -14.77
CA LEU A 99 -2.96 -11.49 -14.54
C LEU A 99 -3.38 -11.53 -13.07
N ARG A 100 -2.39 -11.58 -12.16
CA ARG A 100 -2.65 -11.52 -10.72
C ARG A 100 -3.26 -10.18 -10.31
N ALA A 101 -2.80 -9.07 -10.88
CA ALA A 101 -3.34 -7.75 -10.62
C ALA A 101 -4.81 -7.67 -11.03
N MET A 102 -5.19 -8.20 -12.20
CA MET A 102 -6.59 -8.19 -12.66
C MET A 102 -7.49 -9.04 -11.74
N GLY A 103 -7.04 -10.23 -11.34
CA GLY A 103 -7.78 -11.06 -10.37
C GLY A 103 -7.96 -10.35 -9.02
N VAL A 104 -6.93 -9.66 -8.53
CA VAL A 104 -7.01 -8.87 -7.29
C VAL A 104 -7.94 -7.67 -7.45
N VAL A 105 -7.91 -6.95 -8.58
CA VAL A 105 -8.83 -5.83 -8.85
C VAL A 105 -10.28 -6.31 -8.86
N PHE A 106 -10.55 -7.47 -9.44
CA PHE A 106 -11.89 -8.07 -9.42
C PHE A 106 -12.33 -8.43 -7.98
N ALA A 107 -11.47 -9.09 -7.21
CA ALA A 107 -11.76 -9.38 -5.81
C ALA A 107 -11.97 -8.10 -4.98
N ARG A 108 -11.17 -7.06 -5.22
CA ARG A 108 -11.30 -5.75 -4.60
C ARG A 108 -12.62 -5.07 -4.94
N LEU A 109 -13.11 -5.18 -6.18
CA LEU A 109 -14.42 -4.63 -6.55
C LEU A 109 -15.54 -5.19 -5.65
N ILE A 110 -15.50 -6.49 -5.36
CA ILE A 110 -16.49 -7.14 -4.47
C ILE A 110 -16.30 -6.68 -3.02
N LEU A 111 -15.07 -6.75 -2.51
CA LEU A 111 -14.77 -6.38 -1.12
C LEU A 111 -15.03 -4.89 -0.83
N ASP A 112 -14.71 -4.03 -1.79
CA ASP A 112 -14.94 -2.58 -1.70
C ASP A 112 -16.45 -2.27 -1.80
N GLY A 113 -17.21 -3.09 -2.54
CA GLY A 113 -18.68 -3.09 -2.51
C GLY A 113 -19.25 -3.44 -1.13
N VAL A 114 -18.75 -4.50 -0.50
CA VAL A 114 -19.13 -4.89 0.87
C VAL A 114 -18.81 -3.77 1.87
N ALA A 115 -17.63 -3.16 1.76
CA ALA A 115 -17.26 -2.00 2.57
C ALA A 115 -18.20 -0.80 2.32
N GLY A 116 -18.61 -0.57 1.07
CA GLY A 116 -19.58 0.44 0.69
C GLY A 116 -20.95 0.24 1.35
N VAL A 117 -21.47 -1.00 1.39
CA VAL A 117 -22.72 -1.33 2.09
C VAL A 117 -22.57 -1.09 3.59
N LYS A 118 -21.46 -1.54 4.19
CA LYS A 118 -21.16 -1.30 5.61
C LYS A 118 -21.19 0.19 5.96
N PHE A 119 -20.59 1.06 5.13
CA PHE A 119 -20.63 2.51 5.36
C PHE A 119 -22.04 3.10 5.27
N VAL A 120 -22.92 2.60 4.39
CA VAL A 120 -24.32 3.04 4.37
C VAL A 120 -25.03 2.65 5.66
N LEU A 121 -24.85 1.41 6.14
CA LEU A 121 -25.44 0.93 7.39
C LEU A 121 -24.94 1.72 8.61
N GLU A 122 -23.71 2.21 8.58
CA GLU A 122 -23.13 3.10 9.60
C GLU A 122 -23.57 4.58 9.47
N GLY A 123 -24.45 4.91 8.52
CA GLY A 123 -24.90 6.29 8.29
C GLY A 123 -23.87 7.19 7.60
N LYS A 124 -22.89 6.59 6.90
CA LYS A 124 -21.76 7.26 6.24
C LYS A 124 -21.80 7.19 4.69
N PRO A 125 -22.90 7.56 4.01
CA PRO A 125 -23.05 7.36 2.56
C PRO A 125 -22.02 8.14 1.71
N LYS A 126 -21.44 9.22 2.25
CA LYS A 126 -20.36 9.97 1.58
C LYS A 126 -19.11 9.10 1.36
N HIS A 127 -18.84 8.12 2.22
CA HIS A 127 -17.73 7.18 2.03
C HIS A 127 -18.02 6.18 0.92
N THR A 128 -19.25 5.68 0.83
CA THR A 128 -19.69 4.82 -0.28
C THR A 128 -19.55 5.52 -1.62
N LEU A 129 -19.98 6.78 -1.72
CA LEU A 129 -19.77 7.60 -2.92
C LEU A 129 -18.28 7.81 -3.22
N ALA A 130 -17.45 7.99 -2.19
CA ALA A 130 -16.00 8.11 -2.35
C ALA A 130 -15.37 6.83 -2.93
N ILE A 131 -15.83 5.64 -2.51
CA ILE A 131 -15.39 4.34 -3.06
C ILE A 131 -15.79 4.22 -4.53
N LEU A 132 -17.05 4.51 -4.87
CA LEU A 132 -17.51 4.47 -6.27
C LEU A 132 -16.68 5.41 -7.15
N ARG A 133 -16.49 6.66 -6.71
CA ARG A 133 -15.64 7.64 -7.39
C ARG A 133 -14.21 7.14 -7.53
N ALA A 134 -13.67 6.44 -6.54
CA ALA A 134 -12.31 5.89 -6.58
C ALA A 134 -12.17 4.83 -7.68
N HIS A 135 -13.15 3.94 -7.82
CA HIS A 135 -13.19 2.95 -8.90
C HIS A 135 -13.28 3.62 -10.28
N PHE A 136 -14.23 4.53 -10.51
CA PHE A 136 -14.31 5.26 -11.78
C PHE A 136 -13.03 6.03 -12.10
N ALA A 137 -12.44 6.68 -11.10
CA ALA A 137 -11.18 7.40 -11.23
C ALA A 137 -10.00 6.48 -11.58
N PHE A 138 -9.99 5.25 -11.05
CA PHE A 138 -9.01 4.23 -11.37
C PHE A 138 -9.20 3.70 -12.80
N TYR A 139 -10.42 3.29 -13.17
CA TYR A 139 -10.72 2.76 -14.51
C TYR A 139 -10.48 3.79 -15.61
N GLY A 140 -10.90 5.05 -15.40
CA GLY A 140 -10.65 6.14 -16.35
C GLY A 140 -9.15 6.47 -16.54
N ARG A 141 -8.28 6.03 -15.62
CA ARG A 141 -6.82 6.18 -15.71
C ARG A 141 -6.11 4.87 -16.09
N PHE A 142 -6.84 3.79 -16.34
CA PHE A 142 -6.26 2.46 -16.48
C PHE A 142 -5.18 2.39 -17.57
N THR A 143 -5.42 2.97 -18.74
CA THR A 143 -4.42 3.05 -19.81
C THR A 143 -3.16 3.81 -19.39
N LYS A 144 -3.31 4.91 -18.65
CA LYS A 144 -2.16 5.67 -18.13
C LYS A 144 -1.39 4.84 -17.10
N ILE A 145 -2.09 4.15 -16.19
CA ILE A 145 -1.50 3.25 -15.19
C ILE A 145 -0.72 2.13 -15.88
N GLN A 146 -1.26 1.53 -16.95
CA GLN A 146 -0.57 0.50 -17.72
C GLN A 146 0.66 1.04 -18.46
N ARG A 147 0.61 2.28 -18.97
CA ARG A 147 1.78 2.93 -19.58
C ARG A 147 2.87 3.28 -18.56
N THR A 148 2.48 3.65 -17.33
CA THR A 148 3.42 3.97 -16.23
C THR A 148 3.81 2.74 -15.40
N ARG A 149 3.24 1.57 -15.71
CA ARG A 149 3.69 0.26 -15.23
C ARG A 149 5.05 -0.02 -15.86
N MET A 150 6.07 0.65 -15.32
CA MET A 150 7.39 0.70 -15.92
C MET A 150 8.04 -0.69 -15.97
N SER A 151 8.48 -1.03 -17.18
CA SER A 151 9.71 -1.78 -17.42
C SER A 151 10.85 -0.97 -16.82
N TYR A 152 11.39 -1.39 -15.68
CA TYR A 152 12.54 -0.73 -15.05
C TYR A 152 13.75 -1.01 -15.95
N LYS A 153 14.04 -0.09 -16.87
CA LYS A 153 15.23 -0.18 -17.73
C LYS A 153 16.46 -0.29 -16.84
N GLY A 154 17.08 -1.48 -16.80
CA GLY A 154 18.36 -1.72 -16.14
C GLY A 154 18.33 -2.10 -14.65
N LEU A 155 17.17 -2.42 -14.07
CA LEU A 155 17.09 -2.97 -12.70
C LEU A 155 16.49 -4.38 -12.73
N PRO A 156 16.96 -5.30 -11.85
CA PRO A 156 16.32 -6.60 -11.72
C PRO A 156 14.85 -6.37 -11.33
N LEU A 157 13.95 -7.24 -11.80
CA LEU A 157 12.58 -7.28 -11.35
C LEU A 157 12.40 -8.49 -10.46
N LEU A 158 12.79 -8.34 -9.20
CA LEU A 158 12.70 -9.43 -8.24
C LEU A 158 11.26 -9.94 -8.14
N PRO A 159 11.06 -11.27 -8.15
CA PRO A 159 9.73 -11.85 -7.99
C PRO A 159 9.21 -11.55 -6.59
N LEU A 160 7.88 -11.47 -6.43
CA LEU A 160 7.24 -11.10 -5.15
C LEU A 160 7.73 -11.96 -3.96
N LYS A 161 8.04 -13.24 -4.19
CA LYS A 161 8.56 -14.17 -3.18
C LYS A 161 9.95 -13.82 -2.64
N LYS A 162 10.70 -12.94 -3.32
CA LYS A 162 12.02 -12.46 -2.90
C LYS A 162 11.94 -11.13 -2.12
N LEU A 163 10.78 -10.47 -2.10
CA LEU A 163 10.60 -9.22 -1.38
C LEU A 163 10.42 -9.50 0.12
N LYS A 164 11.06 -8.67 0.95
CA LYS A 164 10.98 -8.76 2.42
C LYS A 164 9.66 -8.20 2.92
N GLY A 165 9.11 -8.80 3.97
CA GLY A 165 7.83 -8.37 4.57
C GLY A 165 6.58 -8.71 3.76
N THR A 166 6.67 -9.66 2.82
CA THR A 166 5.50 -10.20 2.12
C THR A 166 4.88 -11.38 2.89
N TYR A 167 3.55 -11.51 2.81
CA TYR A 167 2.80 -12.62 3.40
C TYR A 167 2.04 -13.36 2.30
N SER A 168 2.14 -14.69 2.27
CA SER A 168 1.51 -15.53 1.25
C SER A 168 0.04 -15.86 1.53
N GLY A 169 -0.41 -15.71 2.78
CA GLY A 169 -1.78 -15.95 3.19
C GLY A 169 -2.68 -14.70 3.13
N SER A 170 -3.92 -14.84 3.62
CA SER A 170 -4.85 -13.73 3.78
C SER A 170 -4.79 -13.18 5.21
N MET A 171 -4.26 -11.96 5.38
CA MET A 171 -4.27 -11.28 6.70
C MET A 171 -5.70 -11.04 7.18
N VAL A 172 -6.64 -10.79 6.27
CA VAL A 172 -8.07 -10.62 6.59
C VAL A 172 -8.62 -11.90 7.21
N TRP A 173 -8.33 -13.06 6.62
CA TRP A 173 -8.74 -14.35 7.17
C TRP A 173 -8.11 -14.61 8.54
N GLN A 174 -6.80 -14.40 8.67
CA GLN A 174 -6.10 -14.59 9.95
C GLN A 174 -6.70 -13.72 11.07
N PHE A 175 -7.03 -12.47 10.77
CA PHE A 175 -7.52 -11.53 11.77
C PHE A 175 -9.00 -11.71 12.11
N TYR A 176 -9.86 -11.84 11.10
CA TYR A 176 -11.32 -11.87 11.29
C TYR A 176 -11.86 -13.27 11.53
N VAL A 177 -11.26 -14.30 10.94
CA VAL A 177 -11.74 -15.69 11.06
C VAL A 177 -10.94 -16.47 12.09
N ARG A 178 -9.59 -16.40 12.05
CA ARG A 178 -8.74 -17.11 13.02
C ARG A 178 -8.50 -16.35 14.31
N GLY A 179 -8.95 -15.09 14.41
CA GLY A 179 -8.84 -14.28 15.62
C GLY A 179 -7.41 -13.88 16.00
N HIS A 180 -6.43 -14.06 15.12
CA HIS A 180 -5.04 -13.68 15.40
C HIS A 180 -4.92 -12.14 15.46
N LYS A 181 -4.56 -11.61 16.64
CA LYS A 181 -4.45 -10.15 16.88
C LYS A 181 -3.02 -9.61 16.91
N GLN A 182 -2.02 -10.49 16.87
CA GLN A 182 -0.61 -10.12 16.90
C GLN A 182 0.08 -10.49 15.59
N PHE A 183 0.99 -9.65 15.12
CA PHE A 183 1.75 -9.87 13.88
C PHE A 183 2.55 -11.17 13.91
N SER A 184 3.16 -11.50 15.05
CA SER A 184 3.91 -12.75 15.27
C SER A 184 3.06 -14.01 15.05
N ALA A 185 1.74 -13.93 15.20
CA ALA A 185 0.84 -15.05 14.97
C ALA A 185 0.55 -15.32 13.48
N PHE A 186 0.95 -14.43 12.57
CA PHE A 186 0.72 -14.61 11.13
C PHE A 186 1.80 -15.48 10.46
N PHE A 187 2.97 -15.64 11.08
CA PHE A 187 4.13 -16.37 10.53
C PHE A 187 4.41 -17.69 11.25
N LYS A 188 3.45 -18.19 12.05
CA LYS A 188 3.49 -19.51 12.68
C LYS A 188 2.92 -20.59 11.77
#